data_AF-A0A9D2HQF5-F1
#
_entry.id   AF-A0A9D2HQF5-F1
#
_cell.length_a   1.000
_cell.length_b   1.000
_cell.length_c   1.000
_cell.angle_alpha   90.00
_cell.angle_beta   90.00
_cell.angle_gamma   90.00
#
_symmetry.space_group_name_H-M   'P 1'
#
loop_
_entity.id
_entity.type
_entity.pdbx_description
1 polymer ?
#
loop_
_entity_poly.entity_id
_entity_poly.type
_entity_poly.pdbx_seq_one_letter_code
_entity_poly.pdbx_strand_id
1 'polypeptide(L)'
;MERKPRTPRTEARPRLIRLALLTMTLLLCLAGCQTSRRAGKLSLKESTCLSSKVKLTVPSKQSVLTVNGTMKLIRGERMQLSFLMPILRTEVARIEVTPDDLLLVDRMGKRYVRATRRELRGILPKKADFAHLEKLLYDAARPEGKTVVTAESLGLNQIEGGKLEFSDFSTQPLTLPPTQLSSKYVEVEWYELLHLLMSL
;
A
#
# COMPACT_ATOMS: atom_id res chain seq x y z
N MET A 1 54.27 2.89 -70.92
CA MET A 1 54.47 2.00 -69.75
C MET A 1 54.03 2.80 -68.53
N GLU A 2 52.79 2.64 -68.07
CA GLU A 2 52.34 3.23 -66.81
C GLU A 2 51.15 2.41 -66.27
N ARG A 3 51.34 1.79 -65.11
CA ARG A 3 50.33 0.96 -64.44
C ARG A 3 49.52 1.84 -63.48
N LYS A 4 48.20 1.84 -63.61
CA LYS A 4 47.28 2.43 -62.62
C LYS A 4 47.25 1.59 -61.34
N PRO A 5 47.28 2.17 -60.13
CA PRO A 5 47.37 1.42 -58.88
C PRO A 5 46.02 0.85 -58.43
N ARG A 6 46.04 -0.35 -57.82
CA ARG A 6 44.90 -0.97 -57.15
C ARG A 6 44.73 -0.37 -55.75
N THR A 7 43.54 0.10 -55.41
CA THR A 7 43.15 0.48 -54.04
C THR A 7 42.72 -0.74 -53.22
N PRO A 8 43.06 -0.84 -51.92
CA PRO A 8 42.69 -1.97 -51.08
C PRO A 8 41.23 -1.85 -50.59
N ARG A 9 40.48 -2.96 -50.67
CA ARG A 9 39.14 -3.12 -50.07
C ARG A 9 39.24 -3.07 -48.55
N THR A 10 38.60 -2.08 -47.92
CA THR A 10 38.49 -1.97 -46.45
C THR A 10 37.22 -2.66 -45.95
N GLU A 11 37.25 -3.99 -45.77
CA GLU A 11 36.18 -4.73 -45.08
C GLU A 11 36.49 -4.86 -43.57
N ALA A 12 36.17 -3.83 -42.80
CA ALA A 12 36.26 -3.91 -41.33
C ALA A 12 35.28 -2.97 -40.59
N ARG A 13 34.13 -2.61 -41.19
CA ARG A 13 33.24 -1.58 -40.62
C ARG A 13 31.94 -2.04 -39.92
N PRO A 14 31.32 -3.20 -40.17
CA PRO A 14 29.99 -3.47 -39.59
C PRO A 14 30.02 -3.92 -38.12
N ARG A 15 31.09 -4.59 -37.67
CA ARG A 15 31.20 -5.11 -36.29
C ARG A 15 31.51 -4.00 -35.27
N LEU A 16 32.37 -3.05 -35.64
CA LEU A 16 32.70 -1.88 -34.80
C LEU A 16 31.50 -0.94 -34.63
N ILE A 17 30.71 -0.73 -35.70
CA ILE A 17 29.50 0.10 -35.63
C ILE A 17 28.43 -0.58 -34.75
N ARG A 18 28.24 -1.91 -34.87
CA ARG A 18 27.30 -2.65 -34.01
C ARG A 18 27.72 -2.62 -32.54
N LEU A 19 29.02 -2.75 -32.25
CA LEU A 19 29.53 -2.67 -30.88
C LEU A 19 29.37 -1.25 -30.31
N ALA A 20 29.65 -0.22 -31.10
CA ALA A 20 29.45 1.18 -30.71
C ALA A 20 27.98 1.53 -30.45
N LEU A 21 27.05 0.98 -31.25
CA LEU A 21 25.62 1.16 -31.03
C LEU A 21 25.14 0.47 -29.75
N LEU A 22 25.64 -0.73 -29.46
CA LEU A 22 25.32 -1.48 -28.24
C LEU A 22 25.89 -0.83 -26.97
N THR A 23 27.09 -0.24 -27.05
CA THR A 23 27.67 0.50 -25.90
C THR A 23 26.93 1.82 -25.66
N MET A 24 26.50 2.51 -26.72
CA MET A 24 25.71 3.75 -26.59
C MET A 24 24.31 3.51 -26.01
N THR A 25 23.63 2.42 -26.36
CA THR A 25 22.34 2.08 -25.72
C THR A 25 22.50 1.69 -24.25
N LEU A 26 23.59 0.99 -23.88
CA LEU A 26 23.85 0.64 -22.48
C LEU A 26 24.10 1.89 -21.61
N LEU A 27 24.81 2.90 -22.12
CA LEU A 27 25.06 4.16 -21.41
C LEU A 27 23.78 4.99 -21.22
N LEU A 28 22.85 4.97 -22.19
CA LEU A 28 21.55 5.62 -22.07
C LEU A 28 20.65 4.96 -21.02
N CYS A 29 20.77 3.64 -20.82
CA CYS A 29 20.04 2.91 -19.78
C CYS A 29 20.56 3.19 -18.35
N LEU A 30 21.84 3.52 -18.20
CA LEU A 30 22.46 3.82 -16.89
C LEU A 30 22.27 5.27 -16.43
N ALA A 31 21.84 6.17 -17.32
CA ALA A 31 21.45 7.54 -16.96
C ALA A 31 20.01 7.64 -16.40
N GLY A 32 19.30 6.51 -16.28
CA GLY A 32 17.93 6.44 -15.80
C GLY A 32 17.81 6.37 -14.26
N CYS A 33 17.13 7.38 -13.72
CA CYS A 33 16.48 7.40 -12.40
C CYS A 33 17.37 7.53 -11.16
N GLN A 34 18.00 8.70 -10.99
CA GLN A 34 17.96 9.31 -9.66
C GLN A 34 16.49 9.60 -9.33
N THR A 35 15.86 8.68 -8.59
CA THR A 35 14.70 9.07 -7.79
C THR A 35 15.20 10.06 -6.76
N SER A 36 15.16 11.34 -7.11
CA SER A 36 15.29 12.40 -6.12
C SER A 36 14.12 12.20 -5.17
N ARG A 37 14.38 11.54 -4.03
CA ARG A 37 13.54 11.69 -2.85
C ARG A 37 13.71 13.14 -2.41
N ARG A 38 13.02 14.06 -3.10
CA ARG A 38 12.69 15.35 -2.51
C ARG A 38 11.86 15.01 -1.29
N ALA A 39 12.46 15.12 -0.11
CA ALA A 39 11.73 15.28 1.13
C ALA A 39 11.01 16.63 1.03
N GLY A 40 9.93 16.67 0.23
CA GLY A 40 9.04 17.81 0.16
C GLY A 40 8.40 17.97 1.53
N LYS A 41 8.36 19.20 2.03
CA LYS A 41 7.64 19.53 3.25
C LYS A 41 6.17 19.12 3.06
N LEU A 42 5.74 18.05 3.74
CA LEU A 42 4.35 17.57 3.73
C LEU A 42 3.43 18.68 4.25
N SER A 43 2.57 19.23 3.37
CA SER A 43 1.56 20.22 3.76
C SER A 43 0.30 19.53 4.29
N LEU A 44 0.33 19.16 5.58
CA LEU A 44 -0.73 18.35 6.21
C LEU A 44 -1.98 19.16 6.62
N LYS A 45 -1.84 20.46 6.84
CA LYS A 45 -2.96 21.31 7.33
C LYS A 45 -4.05 21.51 6.29
N GLU A 46 -3.69 21.51 5.01
CA GLU A 46 -4.59 21.78 3.89
C GLU A 46 -4.85 20.55 3.03
N SER A 47 -4.12 19.45 3.27
CA SER A 47 -4.29 18.23 2.48
C SER A 47 -5.65 17.60 2.75
N THR A 48 -6.37 17.36 1.66
CA THR A 48 -7.59 16.54 1.61
C THR A 48 -7.29 15.06 1.50
N CYS A 49 -6.11 14.71 0.98
CA CYS A 49 -5.69 13.33 0.75
C CYS A 49 -4.46 12.98 1.57
N LEU A 50 -4.40 11.73 2.04
CA LEU A 50 -3.24 11.15 2.68
C LEU A 50 -3.06 9.71 2.18
N SER A 51 -1.82 9.30 1.96
CA SER A 51 -1.48 7.93 1.64
C SER A 51 -0.18 7.53 2.32
N SER A 52 0.02 6.24 2.53
CA SER A 52 1.26 5.70 3.08
C SER A 52 1.44 4.23 2.69
N LYS A 53 2.65 3.72 2.88
CA LYS A 53 2.83 2.28 3.08
C LYS A 53 2.38 1.90 4.48
N VAL A 54 1.96 0.66 4.65
CA VAL A 54 1.62 0.09 5.94
C VAL A 54 2.18 -1.33 6.05
N LYS A 55 2.72 -1.67 7.21
CA LYS A 55 3.07 -3.05 7.57
C LYS A 55 2.15 -3.48 8.71
N LEU A 56 1.41 -4.56 8.48
CA LEU A 56 0.63 -5.25 9.49
C LEU A 56 1.48 -6.35 10.10
N THR A 57 1.52 -6.40 11.42
CA THR A 57 2.10 -7.49 12.19
C THR A 57 1.04 -8.03 13.13
N VAL A 58 0.74 -9.33 13.02
CA VAL A 58 -0.19 -10.04 13.89
C VAL A 58 0.54 -11.26 14.47
N PRO A 59 0.66 -11.36 15.80
CA PRO A 59 1.13 -12.60 16.44
C PRO A 59 0.08 -13.70 16.27
N SER A 60 0.53 -14.89 15.86
CA SER A 60 -0.27 -16.12 15.84
C SER A 60 0.29 -17.11 16.85
N LYS A 61 -0.46 -18.17 17.16
CA LYS A 61 -0.04 -19.23 18.11
C LYS A 61 1.30 -19.90 17.76
N GLN A 62 1.72 -19.86 16.49
CA GLN A 62 2.91 -20.58 16.01
C GLN A 62 3.98 -19.67 15.40
N SER A 63 3.63 -18.43 15.02
CA SER A 63 4.55 -17.51 14.33
C SER A 63 4.04 -16.07 14.32
N VAL A 64 4.88 -15.11 13.93
CA VAL A 64 4.45 -13.73 13.69
C VAL A 64 4.15 -13.56 12.19
N LEU A 65 2.89 -13.30 11.86
CA LEU A 65 2.49 -12.96 10.49
C LEU A 65 2.82 -11.49 10.23
N THR A 66 3.57 -11.22 9.16
CA THR A 66 3.85 -9.85 8.70
C THR A 66 3.44 -9.68 7.24
N VAL A 67 2.59 -8.69 6.97
CA VAL A 67 2.05 -8.41 5.65
C VAL A 67 2.22 -6.94 5.31
N ASN A 68 2.76 -6.65 4.14
CA ASN A 68 2.89 -5.27 3.66
C ASN A 68 1.62 -4.84 2.92
N GLY A 69 1.37 -3.54 2.90
CA GLY A 69 0.19 -2.97 2.28
C GLY A 69 0.31 -1.48 2.01
N THR A 70 -0.83 -0.90 1.66
CA THR A 70 -0.98 0.54 1.44
C THR A 70 -2.16 1.07 2.23
N MET A 71 -2.03 2.30 2.69
CA MET A 71 -3.10 3.10 3.26
C MET A 71 -3.40 4.26 2.33
N LYS A 72 -4.69 4.50 2.08
CA LYS A 72 -5.20 5.70 1.39
C LYS A 72 -6.34 6.28 2.20
N LEU A 73 -6.41 7.60 2.25
CA LEU A 73 -7.38 8.34 3.01
C LEU A 73 -7.80 9.58 2.22
N ILE A 74 -9.10 9.76 2.05
CA ILE A 74 -9.74 11.02 1.68
C ILE A 74 -10.43 11.56 2.93
N ARG A 75 -10.04 12.77 3.33
CA ARG A 75 -10.48 13.45 4.55
C ARG A 75 -12.02 13.52 4.60
N GLY A 76 -12.59 13.12 5.72
CA GLY A 76 -14.04 13.15 5.95
C GLY A 76 -14.85 12.14 5.14
N GLU A 77 -14.23 11.36 4.25
CA GLU A 77 -14.95 10.51 3.30
C GLU A 77 -14.63 9.02 3.45
N ARG A 78 -13.37 8.62 3.27
CA ARG A 78 -13.02 7.21 3.17
C ARG A 78 -11.56 6.95 3.48
N MET A 79 -11.31 5.91 4.28
CA MET A 79 -10.02 5.26 4.47
C MET A 79 -10.05 3.88 3.83
N GLN A 80 -8.94 3.46 3.23
CA GLN A 80 -8.73 2.11 2.72
C GLN A 80 -7.35 1.61 3.12
N LEU A 81 -7.31 0.40 3.71
CA LEU A 81 -6.10 -0.39 3.90
C LEU A 81 -6.17 -1.59 2.95
N SER A 82 -5.11 -1.80 2.16
CA SER A 82 -5.00 -2.94 1.25
C SER A 82 -3.70 -3.69 1.54
N PHE A 83 -3.81 -4.97 1.92
CA PHE A 83 -2.69 -5.82 2.29
C PHE A 83 -2.38 -6.82 1.18
N LEU A 84 -1.09 -6.98 0.87
CA LEU A 84 -0.60 -7.78 -0.25
C LEU A 84 0.15 -9.01 0.25
N MET A 85 -0.03 -10.14 -0.44
CA MET A 85 0.74 -11.34 -0.20
C MET A 85 2.24 -11.09 -0.45
N PRO A 86 3.17 -11.58 0.40
CA PRO A 86 4.60 -11.24 0.29
C PRO A 86 5.24 -11.60 -1.07
N ILE A 87 4.86 -12.75 -1.64
CA ILE A 87 5.48 -13.29 -2.85
C ILE A 87 4.74 -12.82 -4.10
N LEU A 88 3.44 -13.10 -4.17
CA LEU A 88 2.64 -12.87 -5.38
C LEU A 88 2.17 -11.42 -5.53
N ARG A 89 2.33 -10.59 -4.47
CA ARG A 89 1.86 -9.20 -4.40
C ARG A 89 0.38 -9.02 -4.77
N THR A 90 -0.41 -10.07 -4.63
CA THR A 90 -1.86 -10.05 -4.78
C THR A 90 -2.50 -9.55 -3.49
N GLU A 91 -3.61 -8.83 -3.61
CA GLU A 91 -4.36 -8.40 -2.42
C GLU A 91 -4.95 -9.61 -1.69
N VAL A 92 -4.69 -9.71 -0.39
CA VAL A 92 -5.21 -10.77 0.49
C VAL A 92 -6.32 -10.29 1.41
N ALA A 93 -6.24 -9.02 1.82
CA ALA A 93 -7.24 -8.41 2.67
C ALA A 93 -7.38 -6.92 2.33
N ARG A 94 -8.61 -6.42 2.42
CA ARG A 94 -8.92 -5.00 2.30
C ARG A 94 -9.86 -4.56 3.41
N ILE A 95 -9.54 -3.45 4.06
CA ILE A 95 -10.41 -2.78 5.01
C ILE A 95 -10.77 -1.42 4.42
N GLU A 96 -12.06 -1.13 4.28
CA GLU A 96 -12.56 0.21 4.02
C GLU A 96 -13.34 0.71 5.23
N VAL A 97 -13.12 1.97 5.57
CA VAL A 97 -13.79 2.63 6.69
C VAL A 97 -14.28 3.98 6.19
N THR A 98 -15.56 4.26 6.35
CA THR A 98 -16.17 5.57 6.11
C THR A 98 -16.70 6.12 7.43
N PRO A 99 -17.22 7.36 7.47
CA PRO A 99 -17.95 7.84 8.64
C PRO A 99 -19.11 6.93 9.05
N ASP A 100 -19.78 6.27 8.10
CA ASP A 100 -21.05 5.57 8.31
C ASP A 100 -20.94 4.04 8.37
N ASP A 101 -19.94 3.46 7.73
CA ASP A 101 -19.78 2.02 7.60
C ASP A 101 -18.32 1.55 7.57
N LEU A 102 -18.18 0.24 7.69
CA LEU A 102 -16.95 -0.51 7.54
C LEU A 102 -17.19 -1.69 6.60
N LEU A 103 -16.23 -1.93 5.72
CA LEU A 103 -16.17 -3.11 4.87
C LEU A 103 -14.84 -3.83 5.11
N LEU A 104 -14.88 -5.08 5.60
CA LEU A 104 -13.72 -5.98 5.51
C LEU A 104 -13.94 -6.94 4.34
N VAL A 105 -12.90 -7.12 3.52
CA VAL A 105 -12.86 -8.13 2.47
C VAL A 105 -11.71 -9.10 2.72
N ASP A 106 -12.05 -10.39 2.83
CA ASP A 106 -11.11 -11.51 2.78
C ASP A 106 -11.07 -12.03 1.34
N ARG A 107 -9.98 -11.70 0.63
CA ARG A 107 -9.82 -12.09 -0.78
C ARG A 107 -9.55 -13.57 -0.95
N MET A 108 -8.95 -14.21 0.05
CA MET A 108 -8.59 -15.63 0.01
C MET A 108 -9.81 -16.50 0.26
N GLY A 109 -10.59 -16.17 1.30
CA GLY A 109 -11.85 -16.82 1.62
C GLY A 109 -13.01 -16.42 0.71
N LYS A 110 -12.83 -15.43 -0.18
CA LYS A 110 -13.88 -14.84 -1.03
C LYS A 110 -15.12 -14.48 -0.22
N ARG A 111 -14.90 -13.80 0.89
CA ARG A 111 -15.97 -13.38 1.79
C ARG A 111 -15.75 -11.95 2.24
N TYR A 112 -16.81 -11.31 2.71
CA TYR A 112 -16.74 -9.95 3.20
C TYR A 112 -17.76 -9.71 4.29
N VAL A 113 -17.48 -8.70 5.11
CA VAL A 113 -18.41 -8.20 6.14
C VAL A 113 -18.62 -6.73 5.87
N ARG A 114 -19.89 -6.31 5.81
CA ARG A 114 -20.28 -4.91 5.86
C ARG A 114 -20.98 -4.65 7.18
N ALA A 115 -20.57 -3.60 7.87
CA ALA A 115 -21.18 -3.21 9.14
C ALA A 115 -21.30 -1.70 9.22
N THR A 116 -22.49 -1.22 9.55
CA THR A 116 -22.77 0.18 9.84
C THR A 116 -22.19 0.60 11.18
N ARG A 117 -21.99 1.91 11.39
CA ARG A 117 -21.61 2.42 12.71
C ARG A 117 -22.57 2.05 13.82
N ARG A 118 -23.85 1.86 13.52
CA ARG A 118 -24.86 1.47 14.53
C ARG A 118 -24.58 0.06 15.04
N GLU A 119 -24.34 -0.88 14.14
CA GLU A 119 -24.00 -2.27 14.48
C GLU A 119 -22.67 -2.36 15.24
N LEU A 120 -21.71 -1.49 14.92
CA LEU A 120 -20.39 -1.49 15.54
C LEU A 120 -20.34 -0.87 16.95
N ARG A 121 -21.35 -0.12 17.40
CA ARG A 121 -21.32 0.61 18.70
C ARG A 121 -21.12 -0.30 19.92
N GLY A 122 -21.62 -1.53 19.86
CA GLY A 122 -21.49 -2.52 20.93
C GLY A 122 -20.26 -3.41 20.81
N ILE A 123 -19.47 -3.25 19.75
CA ILE A 123 -18.45 -4.23 19.37
C ILE A 123 -17.08 -3.61 19.20
N LEU A 124 -16.99 -2.47 18.50
CA LEU A 124 -15.74 -1.72 18.38
C LEU A 124 -15.64 -0.69 19.49
N PRO A 125 -14.44 -0.48 20.05
CA PRO A 125 -14.18 0.61 20.98
C PRO A 125 -14.50 1.96 20.34
N LYS A 126 -14.96 2.93 21.14
CA LYS A 126 -15.22 4.30 20.64
C LYS A 126 -14.01 4.94 19.95
N LYS A 127 -12.78 4.56 20.36
CA LYS A 127 -11.53 5.05 19.75
C LYS A 127 -11.29 4.52 18.33
N ALA A 128 -12.07 3.56 17.84
CA ALA A 128 -12.01 3.03 16.49
C ALA A 128 -13.03 3.71 15.54
N ASP A 129 -13.54 4.89 15.89
CA ASP A 129 -14.35 5.70 14.98
C ASP A 129 -13.52 6.37 13.87
N PHE A 130 -14.17 6.78 12.78
CA PHE A 130 -13.51 7.35 11.61
C PHE A 130 -12.71 8.62 11.94
N ALA A 131 -13.29 9.53 12.72
CA ALA A 131 -12.68 10.82 13.03
C ALA A 131 -11.40 10.63 13.85
N HIS A 132 -11.40 9.69 14.78
CA HIS A 132 -10.24 9.33 15.56
C HIS A 132 -9.14 8.71 14.71
N LEU A 133 -9.49 7.75 13.84
CA LEU A 133 -8.54 7.11 12.91
C LEU A 133 -7.93 8.13 11.94
N GLU A 134 -8.75 9.02 11.37
CA GLU A 134 -8.28 10.11 10.51
C GLU A 134 -7.27 11.00 11.25
N LYS A 135 -7.65 11.50 12.44
CA LYS A 135 -6.77 12.35 13.24
C LYS A 135 -5.45 11.65 13.55
N LEU A 136 -5.52 10.38 13.94
CA LEU A 136 -4.35 9.57 14.24
C LEU A 136 -3.41 9.50 13.04
N LEU A 137 -3.92 9.25 11.84
CA LEU A 137 -3.09 9.11 10.63
C LEU A 137 -2.45 10.42 10.21
N TYR A 138 -3.17 11.54 10.31
CA TYR A 138 -2.60 12.87 10.07
C TYR A 138 -1.54 13.25 11.10
N ASP A 139 -1.71 12.87 12.37
CA ASP A 139 -0.71 13.08 13.41
C ASP A 139 0.52 12.18 13.19
N ALA A 140 0.33 10.93 12.74
CA ALA A 140 1.40 10.01 12.38
C ALA A 140 2.24 10.48 11.18
N ALA A 141 1.65 11.24 10.25
CA ALA A 141 2.33 11.76 9.07
C ALA A 141 3.27 12.96 9.35
N ARG A 142 3.26 13.50 10.57
CA ARG A 142 4.15 14.60 10.97
C ARG A 142 5.59 14.11 11.16
N PRO A 143 6.61 15.00 11.10
CA PRO A 143 8.02 14.60 11.25
C PRO A 143 8.37 13.80 12.52
N GLU A 144 7.63 14.01 13.62
CA GLU A 144 7.77 13.28 14.89
C GLU A 144 6.50 12.49 15.26
N GLY A 145 5.66 12.21 14.25
CA GLY A 145 4.43 11.46 14.42
C GLY A 145 4.70 10.03 14.88
N LYS A 146 3.85 9.52 15.78
CA LYS A 146 3.89 8.10 16.14
C LYS A 146 3.35 7.27 14.99
N THR A 147 4.25 6.63 14.23
CA THR A 147 3.90 5.84 13.04
C THR A 147 3.48 4.40 13.35
N VAL A 148 3.63 3.97 14.60
CA VAL A 148 3.20 2.64 15.05
C VAL A 148 1.90 2.76 15.85
N VAL A 149 0.86 2.10 15.35
CA VAL A 149 -0.45 2.00 15.97
C VAL A 149 -0.66 0.57 16.42
N THR A 150 -0.91 0.37 17.70
CA THR A 150 -1.16 -0.96 18.25
C THR A 150 -2.65 -1.19 18.45
N ALA A 151 -3.09 -2.43 18.44
CA ALA A 151 -4.48 -2.79 18.68
C ALA A 151 -4.99 -2.25 20.02
N GLU A 152 -4.17 -2.32 21.07
CA GLU A 152 -4.48 -1.84 22.42
C GLU A 152 -4.66 -0.32 22.44
N SER A 153 -3.88 0.43 21.65
CA SER A 153 -4.05 1.88 21.52
C SER A 153 -5.39 2.29 20.90
N LEU A 154 -5.96 1.41 20.07
CA LEU A 154 -7.31 1.54 19.51
C LEU A 154 -8.40 0.94 20.42
N GLY A 155 -8.02 0.37 21.56
CA GLY A 155 -8.92 -0.32 22.51
C GLY A 155 -9.28 -1.76 22.12
N LEU A 156 -8.63 -2.33 21.10
CA LEU A 156 -8.83 -3.70 20.62
C LEU A 156 -7.99 -4.68 21.44
N ASN A 157 -8.28 -4.77 22.73
CA ASN A 157 -7.50 -5.55 23.69
C ASN A 157 -7.50 -7.06 23.41
N GLN A 158 -8.46 -7.54 22.60
CA GLN A 158 -8.52 -8.94 22.16
C GLN A 158 -7.47 -9.32 21.09
N ILE A 159 -6.78 -8.35 20.48
CA ILE A 159 -5.77 -8.58 19.44
C ILE A 159 -4.39 -8.28 20.04
N GLU A 160 -3.92 -9.16 20.92
CA GLU A 160 -2.65 -8.98 21.61
C GLU A 160 -1.48 -8.87 20.63
N GLY A 161 -0.69 -7.79 20.77
CA GLY A 161 0.53 -7.57 19.97
C GLY A 161 0.29 -7.25 18.49
N GLY A 162 -0.96 -7.10 18.07
CA GLY A 162 -1.31 -6.62 16.74
C GLY A 162 -0.87 -5.16 16.55
N LYS A 163 -0.15 -4.87 15.45
CA LYS A 163 0.30 -3.51 15.14
C LYS A 163 0.30 -3.18 13.65
N LEU A 164 0.07 -1.91 13.36
CA LEU A 164 0.25 -1.28 12.07
C LEU A 164 1.42 -0.29 12.16
N GLU A 165 2.37 -0.41 11.25
CA GLU A 165 3.49 0.52 11.11
C GLU A 165 3.37 1.25 9.76
N PHE A 166 3.24 2.57 9.82
CA PHE A 166 3.06 3.43 8.64
C PHE A 166 4.37 4.09 8.23
N SER A 167 4.59 4.25 6.92
CA SER A 167 5.79 4.88 6.37
C SER A 167 5.53 5.48 4.99
N ASP A 168 6.48 6.25 4.46
CA ASP A 168 6.40 6.84 3.12
C ASP A 168 5.09 7.63 2.89
N PHE A 169 4.76 8.52 3.83
CA PHE A 169 3.55 9.34 3.74
C PHE A 169 3.59 10.31 2.54
N SER A 170 2.43 10.51 1.92
CA SER A 170 2.22 11.46 0.81
C SER A 170 0.84 12.09 0.89
N THR A 171 0.78 13.40 0.58
CA THR A 171 -0.47 14.19 0.47
C THR A 171 -0.85 14.47 -0.98
N GLN A 172 -0.29 13.74 -1.94
CA GLN A 172 -0.66 13.90 -3.34
C GLN A 172 -2.15 13.58 -3.55
N PRO A 173 -2.83 14.29 -4.47
CA PRO A 173 -4.19 13.95 -4.85
C PRO A 173 -4.29 12.48 -5.26
N LEU A 174 -5.34 11.82 -4.80
CA LEU A 174 -5.65 10.43 -5.11
C LEU A 174 -7.15 10.26 -5.28
N THR A 175 -7.55 9.24 -6.02
CA THR A 175 -8.95 8.79 -6.09
C THR A 175 -9.12 7.52 -5.29
N LEU A 176 -10.25 7.41 -4.60
CA LEU A 176 -10.57 6.26 -3.75
C LEU A 176 -12.02 5.81 -3.96
N PRO A 177 -12.32 5.19 -5.11
CA PRO A 177 -13.67 4.69 -5.39
C PRO A 177 -14.05 3.61 -4.36
N PRO A 178 -15.36 3.46 -4.04
CA PRO A 178 -15.83 2.37 -3.18
C PRO A 178 -15.41 1.01 -3.74
N THR A 179 -15.08 0.05 -2.87
CA THR A 179 -14.80 -1.30 -3.34
C THR A 179 -16.05 -1.94 -3.93
N GLN A 180 -15.92 -2.40 -5.17
CA GLN A 180 -16.90 -3.25 -5.82
C GLN A 180 -16.48 -4.72 -5.69
N LEU A 181 -17.40 -5.57 -5.24
CA LEU A 181 -17.22 -7.01 -5.12
C LEU A 181 -18.07 -7.71 -6.18
N SER A 182 -17.49 -8.74 -6.80
CA SER A 182 -18.26 -9.60 -7.71
C SER A 182 -19.17 -10.55 -6.93
N SER A 183 -20.13 -11.16 -7.62
CA SER A 183 -21.03 -12.17 -7.06
C SER A 183 -20.33 -13.43 -6.52
N LYS A 184 -19.02 -13.59 -6.75
CA LYS A 184 -18.21 -14.68 -6.17
C LYS A 184 -17.94 -14.49 -4.68
N TYR A 185 -18.18 -13.29 -4.13
CA TYR A 185 -17.95 -12.99 -2.73
C TYR A 185 -19.22 -13.25 -1.92
N VAL A 186 -19.06 -13.91 -0.78
CA VAL A 186 -20.14 -14.19 0.16
C VAL A 186 -20.11 -13.17 1.29
N GLU A 187 -21.24 -12.50 1.53
CA GLU A 187 -21.39 -11.68 2.72
C GLU A 187 -21.55 -12.59 3.93
N VAL A 188 -20.78 -12.32 4.98
CA VAL A 188 -20.84 -13.06 6.24
C VAL A 188 -21.16 -12.11 7.38
N GLU A 189 -21.64 -12.70 8.47
CA GLU A 189 -22.02 -11.94 9.66
C GLU A 189 -20.81 -11.40 10.42
N TRP A 190 -21.02 -10.33 11.18
CA TRP A 190 -19.94 -9.68 11.92
C TRP A 190 -19.24 -10.58 12.95
N TYR A 191 -19.92 -11.56 13.55
CA TYR A 191 -19.26 -12.49 14.47
C TYR A 191 -18.20 -13.36 13.76
N GLU A 192 -18.35 -13.61 12.45
CA GLU A 192 -17.33 -14.30 11.67
C GLU A 192 -16.10 -13.42 11.45
N LEU A 193 -16.26 -12.10 11.41
CA LEU A 193 -15.11 -11.18 11.46
C LEU A 193 -14.35 -11.31 12.78
N LEU A 194 -15.04 -11.37 13.92
CA LEU A 194 -14.38 -11.58 15.21
C LEU A 194 -13.62 -12.91 15.21
N HIS A 195 -14.25 -13.97 14.70
CA HIS A 195 -13.60 -15.26 14.55
C HIS A 195 -12.37 -15.18 13.62
N LEU A 196 -12.46 -14.47 12.49
CA LEU A 196 -11.34 -14.19 11.58
C LEU A 196 -10.19 -13.48 12.31
N LEU A 197 -10.48 -12.40 13.03
CA LEU A 197 -9.50 -11.63 13.79
C LEU A 197 -8.86 -12.44 14.92
N MET A 198 -9.59 -13.37 15.53
CA MET A 198 -9.14 -14.24 16.62
C MET A 198 -8.48 -15.55 16.17
N SER A 199 -8.68 -15.94 14.91
CA SER A 199 -8.10 -17.15 14.31
C SER A 199 -6.76 -16.93 13.61
N LEU A 200 -6.32 -15.66 13.53
CA LEU A 200 -5.02 -15.26 13.01
C LEU A 200 -3.88 -15.58 13.97
#